data_AF-A0A9X1TFQ9-F1
#
_entry.id   AF-A0A9X1TFQ9-F1
#
_cell.length_a   1.000
_cell.length_b   1.000
_cell.length_c   1.000
_cell.angle_alpha   90.00
_cell.angle_beta   90.00
_cell.angle_gamma   90.00
#
_symmetry.space_group_name_H-M   'P 1'
#
loop_
_entity.id
_entity.type
_entity.pdbx_description
1 polymer ?
#
loop_
_entity_poly.entity_id
_entity_poly.type
_entity_poly.pdbx_seq_one_letter_code
_entity_poly.pdbx_strand_id
1 'polypeptide(L)' 'MKTNATNEEFVLVFRTNIHRKKDVKSLTPLLNGCSEIIKWNIDLADCDNVLRIEATHPNHEPVIHLVKKAGYNCEELTD' A
#
# COMPACT_ATOMS: atom_id res chain seq x y z
N MET A 1 19.74 -27.11 -8.15
CA MET A 1 18.29 -27.29 -8.03
C MET A 1 17.68 -25.91 -7.90
N LYS A 2 16.80 -25.51 -8.83
CA LYS A 2 16.11 -24.22 -8.74
C LYS A 2 15.11 -24.32 -7.60
N THR A 3 15.29 -23.54 -6.56
CA THR A 3 14.36 -23.43 -5.44
C THR A 3 13.05 -22.88 -6.00
N ASN A 4 12.03 -23.74 -6.11
CA ASN A 4 10.66 -23.29 -6.28
C ASN A 4 10.21 -22.67 -4.96
N ALA A 5 10.58 -21.42 -4.72
CA ALA A 5 9.96 -20.62 -3.68
C ALA A 5 8.58 -20.23 -4.22
N THR A 6 7.52 -20.75 -3.62
CA THR A 6 6.21 -20.11 -3.69
C THR A 6 6.37 -18.75 -3.01
N ASN A 7 6.63 -17.71 -3.80
CA ASN A 7 6.46 -16.33 -3.34
C ASN A 7 4.97 -16.16 -3.08
N GLU A 8 4.55 -16.32 -1.82
CA GLU A 8 3.22 -15.91 -1.40
C GLU A 8 3.19 -14.38 -1.43
N GLU A 9 2.65 -13.84 -2.53
CA GLU A 9 2.38 -12.43 -2.70
C GLU A 9 1.00 -12.13 -2.11
N PHE A 10 0.95 -11.21 -1.15
CA PHE A 10 -0.28 -10.79 -0.50
C PHE A 10 -0.75 -9.49 -1.13
N VAL A 11 -2.04 -9.42 -1.43
CA VAL A 11 -2.69 -8.19 -1.91
C VAL A 11 -3.40 -7.54 -0.74
N LEU A 12 -2.93 -6.37 -0.34
CA LEU A 12 -3.52 -5.56 0.73
C LEU A 12 -4.21 -4.36 0.08
N VAL A 13 -5.46 -4.09 0.48
CA VAL A 13 -6.27 -3.02 -0.10
C VAL A 13 -6.72 -2.08 1.02
N PHE A 14 -6.56 -0.79 0.80
CA PHE A 14 -6.85 0.23 1.79
C PHE A 14 -7.70 1.35 1.23
N ARG A 15 -8.64 1.83 2.04
CA ARG A 15 -9.29 3.12 1.83
C ARG A 15 -8.37 4.23 2.33
N THR A 16 -8.25 5.32 1.57
CA THR A 16 -7.44 6.47 1.98
C THR A 16 -8.15 7.80 1.72
N ASN A 17 -7.56 8.90 2.17
CA ASN A 17 -7.98 10.26 1.80
C ASN A 17 -6.99 10.93 0.82
N ILE A 18 -6.27 10.13 0.03
CA ILE A 18 -5.26 10.61 -0.91
C ILE A 18 -5.95 10.95 -2.23
N HIS A 19 -6.16 12.24 -2.50
CA HIS A 19 -6.94 12.68 -3.67
C HIS A 19 -6.10 13.32 -4.77
N ARG A 20 -4.86 13.74 -4.49
CA ARG A 20 -4.08 14.56 -5.43
C ARG A 20 -2.78 13.89 -5.79
N LYS A 21 -2.35 14.10 -7.05
CA LYS A 21 -1.03 13.65 -7.53
C LYS A 21 0.15 14.14 -6.68
N LYS A 22 0.02 15.30 -6.03
CA LYS A 22 1.05 15.80 -5.11
C LYS A 22 1.19 14.94 -3.85
N ASP A 23 0.09 14.39 -3.34
CA ASP A 23 0.05 13.57 -2.14
C ASP A 23 0.66 12.19 -2.44
N VAL A 24 0.34 11.64 -3.62
CA VAL A 24 1.00 10.44 -4.18
C VAL A 24 2.51 10.63 -4.28
N LYS A 25 2.98 11.78 -4.79
CA LYS A 25 4.42 12.08 -4.85
C LYS A 25 5.08 12.15 -3.48
N SER A 26 4.38 12.65 -2.47
CA SER A 26 4.88 12.69 -1.09
C SER A 26 4.99 11.29 -0.46
N LEU A 27 4.07 10.37 -0.78
CA LEU A 27 4.09 8.99 -0.28
C LEU A 27 5.03 8.07 -1.06
N THR A 28 5.28 8.37 -2.32
CA THR A 28 6.17 7.58 -3.21
C THR A 28 7.49 7.16 -2.55
N PRO A 29 8.32 8.08 -1.99
CA PRO A 29 9.59 7.67 -1.38
C PRO A 29 9.42 6.81 -0.12
N LEU A 30 8.31 6.97 0.61
CA LEU A 30 8.02 6.18 1.81
C LEU A 30 7.65 4.74 1.42
N LEU A 31 6.73 4.58 0.46
CA LEU A 31 6.29 3.27 -0.03
C LEU A 31 7.41 2.53 -0.77
N ASN A 32 8.21 3.23 -1.58
CA ASN A 32 9.39 2.64 -2.25
C ASN A 32 10.52 2.28 -1.28
N GLY A 33 10.54 2.87 -0.09
CA GLY A 33 11.54 2.59 0.95
C GLY A 33 11.22 1.36 1.79
N CYS A 34 10.03 0.79 1.66
CA CYS A 34 9.60 -0.39 2.42
C CYS A 34 9.96 -1.67 1.67
N SER A 35 10.90 -2.46 2.21
CA SER A 35 11.33 -3.74 1.62
C SER A 35 10.24 -4.81 1.59
N GLU A 36 9.19 -4.66 2.40
CA GLU A 36 8.04 -5.57 2.47
C GLU A 36 7.01 -5.28 1.37
N ILE A 37 7.08 -4.09 0.73
CA ILE A 37 6.22 -3.69 -0.38
C ILE A 37 6.91 -4.06 -1.69
N ILE A 38 6.28 -4.97 -2.44
CA ILE A 38 6.73 -5.40 -3.77
C ILE A 38 6.29 -4.37 -4.81
N LYS A 39 5.03 -3.93 -4.70
CA LYS A 39 4.41 -2.98 -5.62
C LYS A 39 3.28 -2.24 -4.94
N TRP A 40 2.98 -1.04 -5.39
CA TRP A 40 1.84 -0.27 -4.92
C TRP A 40 1.19 0.54 -6.04
N ASN A 41 -0.10 0.83 -5.88
CA ASN A 41 -0.87 1.72 -6.75
C ASN A 41 -1.89 2.51 -5.93
N ILE A 42 -2.07 3.79 -6.24
CA ILE A 42 -3.16 4.61 -5.68
C ILE A 42 -4.12 4.95 -6.82
N ASP A 43 -5.36 4.49 -6.71
CA ASP A 43 -6.42 4.87 -7.62
C ASP A 43 -7.08 6.17 -7.15
N LEU A 44 -6.76 7.26 -7.83
CA LEU A 44 -7.33 8.59 -7.57
C LEU A 44 -8.68 8.81 -8.27
N ALA A 45 -9.10 7.90 -9.16
CA ALA A 45 -10.38 7.95 -9.85
C ALA A 45 -11.47 7.16 -9.12
N ASP A 46 -11.06 6.23 -8.25
CA ASP A 46 -11.94 5.50 -7.35
C ASP A 46 -12.53 6.41 -6.27
N CYS A 47 -13.83 6.27 -5.98
CA CYS A 47 -14.52 7.10 -4.99
C CYS A 47 -13.96 6.92 -3.56
N ASP A 48 -13.42 5.74 -3.26
CA ASP A 48 -12.81 5.41 -1.97
C ASP A 48 -11.31 5.72 -1.90
N ASN A 49 -10.70 6.24 -2.97
CA ASN A 49 -9.27 6.56 -3.08
C ASN A 49 -8.40 5.38 -2.64
N VAL A 50 -8.53 4.29 -3.38
CA VAL A 50 -7.97 2.99 -3.01
C VAL A 50 -6.44 2.98 -3.15
N LEU A 51 -5.75 2.60 -2.08
CA LEU A 51 -4.35 2.19 -2.10
C LEU A 51 -4.30 0.66 -2.16
N ARG A 52 -3.69 0.11 -3.20
CA ARG A 52 -3.44 -1.32 -3.36
C ARG A 52 -1.95 -1.60 -3.21
N ILE A 53 -1.59 -2.54 -2.35
CA ILE A 53 -0.22 -2.99 -2.09
C ILE A 53 -0.11 -4.48 -2.45
N GLU A 54 0.96 -4.85 -3.15
CA GLU A 54 1.46 -6.23 -3.22
C GLU A 54 2.62 -6.33 -2.22
N ALA A 55 2.54 -7.26 -1.27
CA ALA A 55 3.47 -7.39 -0.15
C ALA A 55 3.97 -8.83 0.04
N THR A 56 5.07 -8.96 0.77
CA THR A 56 5.65 -10.27 1.14
C THR A 56 4.99 -10.91 2.36
N HIS A 57 4.04 -10.23 3.00
CA HIS A 57 3.30 -10.73 4.16
C HIS A 57 1.87 -10.15 4.21
N PRO A 58 0.92 -10.79 4.91
CA PRO A 58 -0.48 -10.34 4.98
C PRO A 58 -0.73 -9.19 5.96
N ASN A 59 0.28 -8.72 6.71
CA ASN A 59 0.07 -7.73 7.76
C ASN A 59 -0.20 -6.33 7.21
N HIS A 60 -1.38 -5.79 7.52
CA HIS A 60 -1.85 -4.45 7.12
C HIS A 60 -1.30 -3.31 7.99
N GLU A 61 -1.01 -3.59 9.26
CA GLU A 61 -0.65 -2.56 10.26
C GLU A 61 0.57 -1.70 9.89
N PRO A 62 1.67 -2.26 9.35
CA PRO A 62 2.83 -1.45 8.97
C PRO A 62 2.49 -0.39 7.92
N VAL A 63 1.67 -0.76 6.92
CA VAL A 63 1.25 0.16 5.85
C VAL A 63 0.31 1.22 6.41
N ILE A 64 -0.67 0.83 7.23
CA ILE A 64 -1.60 1.77 7.88
C ILE A 64 -0.82 2.80 8.71
N HIS A 65 0.12 2.35 9.53
CA HIS A 65 0.93 3.24 10.37
C HIS A 65 1.83 4.16 9.55
N LEU A 66 2.45 3.65 8.49
CA LEU A 66 3.29 4.44 7.58
C LEU A 66 2.50 5.59 6.95
N VAL A 67 1.32 5.28 6.40
CA VAL A 67 0.46 6.27 5.72
C VAL A 67 -0.11 7.27 6.73
N LYS A 68 -0.51 6.83 7.92
CA LYS A 68 -0.95 7.70 9.03
C LYS A 68 0.15 8.63 9.52
N LYS A 69 1.38 8.14 9.67
CA LYS A 69 2.55 8.96 10.02
C LYS A 69 2.88 10.02 8.96
N ALA A 70 2.56 9.76 7.71
CA ALA A 70 2.70 10.72 6.62
C ALA A 70 1.58 11.79 6.60
N GLY A 71 0.58 11.69 7.49
CA GLY A 71 -0.50 12.65 7.65
C GLY A 71 -1.80 12.30 6.90
N TYR A 72 -1.97 11.05 6.45
CA TYR A 72 -3.13 10.60 5.68
C TYR A 72 -3.94 9.54 6.43
N ASN A 73 -5.24 9.44 6.13
CA ASN A 73 -6.07 8.35 6.62
C ASN A 73 -5.78 7.09 5.80
N CYS A 74 -5.74 5.94 6.47
CA CYS A 74 -5.52 4.64 5.87
C CYS A 74 -6.19 3.58 6.74
N GLU A 75 -7.11 2.83 6.14
CA GLU A 75 -7.87 1.78 6.81
C GLU A 75 -7.99 0.60 5.85
N GLU A 76 -7.91 -0.63 6.36
CA GLU A 76 -8.14 -1.82 5.57
C GLU A 76 -9.53 -1.77 4.93
N LEU A 77 -9.58 -1.95 3.61
CA LEU A 77 -10.84 -2.05 2.89
C LEU A 77 -11.27 -3.52 2.94
N THR A 78 -12.14 -3.83 3.90
CA THR A 78 -12.83 -5.12 3.97
C THR A 78 -14.09 -5.04 3.13
N ASP A 79 -14.29 -6.02 2.24
CA ASP A 79 -15.51 -6.17 1.41
C ASP A 79 -16.79 -6.25 2.26
#